data_AF-A0A4Y2PKY1-F1
#
_entry.id   AF-A0A4Y2PKY1-F1
#
_cell.length_a   1.000
_cell.length_b   1.000
_cell.length_c   1.000
_cell.angle_alpha   90.00
_cell.angle_beta   90.00
_cell.angle_gamma   90.00
#
_symmetry.space_group_name_H-M   'P 1'
#
loop_
_entity.id
_entity.type
_entity.pdbx_description
1 polymer ?
#
loop_
_entity_poly.entity_id
_entity_poly.type
_entity_poly.pdbx_seq_one_letter_code
_entity_poly.pdbx_strand_id
1 'polypeptide(L)'
;MAAEVQLLREGKRDSAATVKELCDFSPKKRNNNKKKARKRFSSPKQSCLSEDQVLALMVDSNLSTHQYKVIRQQTNKINKNMYPAYHKIKAAKQLCYPSDVNVTETFAEVRLQSLIDHTIM
;
A
#
# COMPACT_ATOMS: atom_id res chain seq x y z
N MET A 1 32.90 -14.73 -24.97
CA MET A 1 32.00 -15.56 -24.14
C MET A 1 30.91 -16.17 -24.99
N ALA A 2 30.64 -17.47 -24.86
CA ALA A 2 29.58 -18.13 -25.61
C ALA A 2 28.18 -17.54 -25.33
N ALA A 3 27.89 -17.21 -24.05
CA ALA A 3 26.60 -16.67 -23.63
C ALA A 3 26.31 -15.26 -24.15
N GLU A 4 27.29 -14.35 -24.15
CA GLU A 4 27.13 -12.99 -24.71
C GLU A 4 26.85 -13.05 -26.22
N VAL A 5 27.59 -13.88 -26.94
CA VAL A 5 27.45 -14.04 -28.41
C VAL A 5 26.08 -14.63 -28.78
N GLN A 6 25.56 -15.59 -27.99
CA GLN A 6 24.21 -16.12 -28.16
C GLN A 6 23.14 -15.03 -27.98
N LEU A 7 23.27 -14.20 -26.93
CA LEU A 7 22.30 -13.12 -26.67
C LEU A 7 22.33 -12.03 -27.74
N LEU A 8 23.49 -11.73 -28.33
CA LEU A 8 23.59 -10.82 -29.47
C LEU A 8 22.94 -11.39 -30.73
N ARG A 9 23.10 -12.69 -30.99
CA ARG A 9 22.43 -13.39 -32.09
C ARG A 9 20.90 -13.38 -31.92
N GLU A 10 20.42 -13.48 -30.69
CA GLU A 10 18.98 -13.37 -30.34
C GLU A 10 18.45 -11.93 -30.34
N GLY A 11 19.30 -10.92 -30.60
CA GLY A 11 18.92 -9.51 -30.58
C GLY A 11 18.71 -8.90 -29.18
N LYS A 12 18.98 -9.66 -28.11
CA LYS A 12 18.82 -9.22 -26.70
C LYS A 12 20.05 -8.44 -26.23
N ARG A 13 20.23 -7.24 -26.80
CA ARG A 13 21.40 -6.38 -26.58
C ARG A 13 21.59 -5.98 -25.11
N ASP A 14 20.50 -5.69 -24.39
CA ASP A 14 20.56 -5.31 -22.97
C ASP A 14 21.06 -6.46 -22.08
N SER A 15 20.62 -7.69 -22.38
CA SER A 15 21.08 -8.89 -21.69
C SER A 15 22.56 -9.17 -21.97
N ALA A 16 22.99 -9.01 -23.22
CA ALA A 16 24.40 -9.17 -23.59
C ALA A 16 25.30 -8.13 -22.89
N ALA A 17 24.87 -6.86 -22.85
CA ALA A 17 25.58 -5.80 -22.12
C ALA A 17 25.70 -6.10 -20.62
N THR A 18 24.64 -6.65 -20.01
CA THR A 18 24.66 -7.06 -18.60
C THR A 18 25.65 -8.20 -18.36
N VAL A 19 25.69 -9.22 -19.22
CA VAL A 19 26.64 -10.34 -19.13
C VAL A 19 28.08 -9.85 -19.27
N LYS A 20 28.33 -8.92 -20.19
CA LYS A 20 29.63 -8.28 -20.38
C LYS A 20 30.07 -7.50 -19.13
N GLU A 21 29.20 -6.68 -18.57
CA GLU A 21 29.48 -5.92 -17.34
C GLU A 21 29.73 -6.83 -16.12
N LEU A 22 29.12 -8.02 -16.07
CA LEU A 22 29.33 -8.98 -14.98
C LEU A 22 30.69 -9.68 -15.07
N CYS A 23 31.23 -9.83 -16.28
CA CYS A 23 32.55 -10.42 -16.50
C CYS A 23 33.71 -9.43 -16.31
N ASP A 24 33.44 -8.13 -16.29
CA ASP A 24 34.41 -7.14 -15.83
C ASP A 24 34.56 -7.28 -14.29
N PHE A 25 35.54 -8.10 -13.84
CA PHE A 25 35.81 -8.47 -12.44
C PHE A 25 36.27 -7.32 -11.51
N SER A 26 35.77 -6.09 -11.67
CA SER A 26 36.09 -4.98 -10.78
C SER A 26 35.18 -4.98 -9.53
N PRO A 27 35.71 -5.18 -8.32
CA PRO A 27 34.91 -5.27 -7.10
C PRO A 27 34.15 -3.98 -6.76
N LYS A 28 34.69 -2.80 -7.13
CA LYS A 28 34.04 -1.49 -6.91
C LYS A 28 32.82 -1.30 -7.83
N LYS A 29 32.94 -1.63 -9.13
CA LYS A 29 31.82 -1.61 -10.08
C LYS A 29 30.73 -2.60 -9.69
N ARG A 30 31.11 -3.81 -9.27
CA ARG A 30 30.17 -4.86 -8.83
C ARG A 30 29.24 -4.39 -7.70
N ASN A 31 29.78 -3.69 -6.71
CA ASN A 31 28.99 -3.21 -5.57
C ASN A 31 28.03 -2.08 -5.96
N ASN A 32 28.46 -1.19 -6.86
CA ASN A 32 27.61 -0.10 -7.37
C ASN A 32 26.49 -0.62 -8.30
N ASN A 33 26.81 -1.60 -9.15
CA ASN A 33 25.85 -2.23 -10.05
C ASN A 33 24.81 -3.04 -9.28
N LYS A 34 25.20 -3.78 -8.23
CA LYS A 34 24.26 -4.45 -7.31
C LYS A 34 23.31 -3.48 -6.63
N LYS A 35 23.80 -2.29 -6.19
CA LYS A 35 22.96 -1.25 -5.57
C LYS A 35 22.02 -0.59 -6.59
N LYS A 36 22.49 -0.30 -7.81
CA LYS A 36 21.65 0.25 -8.90
C LYS A 36 20.59 -0.74 -9.38
N ALA A 37 20.96 -2.01 -9.56
CA ALA A 37 20.00 -3.07 -9.90
C ALA A 37 18.94 -3.22 -8.80
N ARG A 38 19.34 -3.28 -7.53
CA ARG A 38 18.39 -3.31 -6.40
C ARG A 38 17.44 -2.11 -6.35
N LYS A 39 17.88 -0.91 -6.72
CA LYS A 39 17.01 0.27 -6.85
C LYS A 39 16.07 0.21 -8.06
N ARG A 40 16.47 -0.43 -9.16
CA ARG A 40 15.62 -0.62 -10.35
C ARG A 40 14.60 -1.76 -10.17
N PHE A 41 14.94 -2.75 -9.35
CA PHE A 41 14.06 -3.89 -8.99
C PHE A 41 13.36 -3.72 -7.64
N SER A 42 13.57 -2.62 -6.91
CA SER A 42 12.69 -2.31 -5.79
C SER A 42 11.33 -2.02 -6.41
N SER A 43 10.41 -2.98 -6.31
CA SER A 43 9.03 -2.77 -6.68
C SER A 43 8.55 -1.46 -6.06
N PRO A 44 7.77 -0.64 -6.78
CA PRO A 44 7.14 0.53 -6.20
C PRO A 44 6.51 0.08 -4.87
N LYS A 45 6.84 0.76 -3.76
CA LYS A 45 6.29 0.46 -2.44
C LYS A 45 4.79 0.28 -2.62
N GLN A 46 4.30 -0.95 -2.48
CA GLN A 46 2.89 -1.26 -2.63
C GLN A 46 2.13 -0.33 -1.68
N SER A 47 1.40 0.65 -2.24
CA SER A 47 0.71 1.65 -1.44
C SER A 47 -0.51 0.99 -0.82
N CYS A 48 -0.46 0.76 0.49
CA CYS A 48 -1.66 0.45 1.26
C CYS A 48 -2.63 1.62 1.08
N LEU A 49 -3.91 1.32 0.85
CA LEU A 49 -4.95 2.34 0.83
C LEU A 49 -5.03 3.04 2.19
N SER A 50 -5.41 4.32 2.16
CA SER A 50 -5.60 5.11 3.38
C SER A 50 -6.77 4.55 4.18
N GLU A 51 -6.70 4.71 5.50
CA GLU A 51 -7.73 4.28 6.43
C GLU A 51 -9.04 5.02 6.15
N ASP A 52 -8.97 6.33 5.83
CA ASP A 52 -10.13 7.17 5.50
C ASP A 52 -10.73 6.83 4.14
N GLN A 53 -9.89 6.54 3.13
CA GLN A 53 -10.36 6.12 1.81
C GLN A 53 -11.16 4.81 1.89
N VAL A 54 -10.69 3.89 2.72
CA VAL A 54 -11.36 2.60 2.91
C VAL A 54 -12.61 2.77 3.78
N LEU A 55 -12.60 3.67 4.77
CA LEU A 55 -13.78 4.02 5.54
C LEU A 55 -14.87 4.61 4.63
N ALA A 56 -14.52 5.56 3.76
CA ALA A 56 -15.43 6.13 2.77
C ALA A 56 -16.01 5.05 1.85
N LEU A 57 -15.15 4.20 1.27
CA LEU A 57 -15.60 3.08 0.43
C LEU A 57 -16.56 2.14 1.17
N MET A 58 -16.30 1.85 2.45
CA MET A 58 -17.20 1.02 3.26
C MET A 58 -18.57 1.66 3.46
N VAL A 59 -18.63 2.97 3.69
CA VAL A 59 -19.87 3.72 3.88
C VAL A 59 -20.62 3.84 2.55
N ASP A 60 -19.95 4.29 1.49
CA ASP A 60 -20.55 4.48 0.16
C ASP A 60 -21.11 3.18 -0.41
N SER A 61 -20.45 2.05 -0.13
CA SER A 61 -20.85 0.73 -0.62
C SER A 61 -21.72 -0.06 0.36
N ASN A 62 -22.07 0.51 1.51
CA ASN A 62 -22.79 -0.18 2.60
C ASN A 62 -22.18 -1.54 2.99
N LEU A 63 -20.84 -1.62 3.05
CA LEU A 63 -20.13 -2.86 3.34
C LEU A 63 -20.18 -3.19 4.83
N SER A 64 -20.65 -4.41 5.13
CA SER A 64 -20.50 -4.98 6.47
C SER A 64 -19.04 -5.26 6.81
N THR A 65 -18.75 -5.31 8.11
CA THR A 65 -17.42 -5.65 8.63
C THR A 65 -16.96 -7.04 8.18
N HIS A 66 -17.90 -7.98 8.04
CA HIS A 66 -17.63 -9.32 7.54
C HIS A 66 -17.24 -9.30 6.06
N GLN A 67 -18.03 -8.64 5.20
CA GLN A 67 -17.72 -8.50 3.77
C GLN A 67 -16.36 -7.86 3.55
N TYR A 68 -16.04 -6.78 4.29
CA TYR A 68 -14.72 -6.15 4.22
C TYR A 68 -13.59 -7.13 4.55
N LYS A 69 -13.74 -7.94 5.61
CA LYS A 69 -12.74 -8.95 5.99
C LYS A 69 -12.53 -9.99 4.89
N VAL A 70 -13.62 -10.46 4.26
CA VAL A 70 -13.56 -11.42 3.13
C VAL A 70 -12.84 -10.81 1.94
N ILE A 71 -13.19 -9.58 1.54
CA ILE A 71 -12.53 -8.84 0.46
C ILE A 71 -11.04 -8.73 0.76
N ARG A 72 -10.67 -8.25 1.94
CA ARG A 72 -9.28 -8.11 2.36
C ARG A 72 -8.52 -9.44 2.34
N GLN A 73 -9.13 -10.53 2.82
CA GLN A 73 -8.53 -11.86 2.78
C GLN A 73 -8.23 -12.32 1.35
N GLN A 74 -9.18 -12.10 0.43
CA GLN A 74 -9.01 -12.46 -0.97
C GLN A 74 -7.95 -11.59 -1.66
N THR A 75 -7.98 -10.28 -1.45
CA THR A 75 -6.98 -9.36 -2.03
C THR A 75 -5.57 -9.64 -1.49
N ASN A 76 -5.43 -10.00 -0.21
CA ASN A 76 -4.12 -10.31 0.38
C ASN A 76 -3.42 -11.52 -0.26
N LYS A 77 -4.16 -12.42 -0.92
CA LYS A 77 -3.57 -13.53 -1.69
C LYS A 77 -2.82 -13.04 -2.94
N ILE A 78 -3.26 -11.92 -3.50
CA ILE A 78 -2.72 -11.33 -4.73
C ILE A 78 -1.72 -10.23 -4.37
N ASN A 79 -2.19 -9.23 -3.61
CA ASN A 79 -1.44 -8.07 -3.18
C ASN A 79 -1.47 -7.97 -1.66
N LYS A 80 -0.38 -8.42 -1.04
CA LYS A 80 -0.24 -8.41 0.42
C LYS A 80 -0.38 -6.98 0.96
N ASN A 81 -1.29 -6.79 1.91
CA ASN A 81 -1.50 -5.54 2.63
C ASN A 81 -1.96 -4.35 1.76
N MET A 82 -2.67 -4.60 0.65
CA MET A 82 -3.31 -3.51 -0.12
C MET A 82 -4.39 -2.78 0.71
N TYR A 83 -5.19 -3.55 1.44
CA TYR A 83 -6.24 -3.03 2.33
C TYR A 83 -5.76 -3.04 3.80
N PRO A 84 -5.97 -1.94 4.55
CA PRO A 84 -5.55 -1.82 5.93
C PRO A 84 -6.28 -2.82 6.83
N ALA A 85 -5.71 -3.11 8.00
CA ALA A 85 -6.38 -3.97 8.97
C ALA A 85 -7.63 -3.27 9.54
N TYR A 86 -8.66 -4.06 9.85
CA TYR A 86 -9.96 -3.49 10.29
C TYR A 86 -9.87 -2.63 11.56
N HIS A 87 -8.95 -2.93 12.48
CA HIS A 87 -8.77 -2.12 13.70
C HIS A 87 -8.34 -0.67 13.40
N LYS A 88 -7.63 -0.45 12.29
CA LYS A 88 -7.20 0.88 11.83
C LYS A 88 -8.38 1.69 11.30
N ILE A 89 -9.21 1.06 10.48
CA ILE A 89 -10.47 1.65 10.00
C ILE A 89 -11.40 1.95 11.18
N LYS A 90 -11.45 1.04 12.17
CA LYS A 90 -12.20 1.29 13.40
C LYS A 90 -11.67 2.52 14.14
N ALA A 91 -10.35 2.70 14.23
CA ALA A 91 -9.76 3.89 14.85
C ALA A 91 -10.10 5.17 14.07
N ALA A 92 -9.95 5.17 12.73
CA ALA A 92 -10.36 6.29 11.87
C ALA A 92 -11.85 6.63 12.06
N LYS A 93 -12.71 5.61 12.11
CA LYS A 93 -14.15 5.79 12.38
C LYS A 93 -14.41 6.42 13.75
N GLN A 94 -13.62 6.08 14.77
CA GLN A 94 -13.75 6.68 16.10
C GLN A 94 -13.33 8.14 16.12
N LEU A 95 -12.32 8.52 15.34
CA LEU A 95 -11.90 9.91 15.20
C LEU A 95 -12.98 10.80 14.57
N CYS A 96 -13.90 10.22 13.80
CA CYS A 96 -15.03 10.95 13.22
C CYS A 96 -16.18 11.24 14.20
N TYR A 97 -16.16 10.69 15.42
CA TYR A 97 -17.22 10.94 16.41
C TYR A 97 -16.82 12.08 17.37
N PRO A 98 -17.75 13.02 17.66
CA PRO A 98 -17.52 14.04 18.68
C PRO A 98 -17.50 13.41 20.09
N SER A 99 -16.85 14.06 21.05
CA SER A 99 -16.62 13.50 22.39
C SER A 99 -17.84 13.54 23.32
N ASP A 100 -18.72 14.53 23.17
CA ASP A 100 -19.87 14.77 24.07
C ASP A 100 -21.21 14.29 23.48
N VAL A 101 -21.31 13.01 23.13
CA VAL A 101 -22.57 12.41 22.64
C VAL A 101 -23.30 11.73 23.80
N ASN A 102 -24.52 12.17 24.07
CA ASN A 102 -25.42 11.52 25.03
C ASN A 102 -26.53 10.82 24.27
N VAL A 103 -26.71 9.52 24.50
CA VAL A 103 -27.73 8.70 23.82
C VAL A 103 -28.60 8.06 24.88
N THR A 104 -29.90 8.34 24.81
CA THR A 104 -30.95 7.71 25.60
C THR A 104 -31.86 6.89 24.68
N GLU A 105 -32.81 6.15 25.25
CA GLU A 105 -33.75 5.34 24.47
C GLU A 105 -34.63 6.18 23.53
N THR A 106 -34.87 7.45 23.87
CA THR A 106 -35.82 8.32 23.16
C THR A 106 -35.14 9.42 22.37
N PHE A 107 -33.93 9.85 22.75
CA PHE A 107 -33.22 10.91 22.04
C PHE A 107 -31.70 10.73 22.09
N ALA A 108 -31.03 11.35 21.12
CA ALA A 108 -29.59 11.55 21.14
C ALA A 108 -29.32 13.06 21.05
N GLU A 109 -28.44 13.55 21.91
CA GLU A 109 -28.04 14.96 21.94
C GLU A 109 -26.51 15.07 21.90
N VAL A 110 -26.03 16.14 21.27
CA VAL A 110 -24.62 16.50 21.20
C VAL A 110 -24.52 17.99 21.44
N ARG A 111 -23.56 18.44 22.25
CA ARG A 111 -23.34 19.88 22.45
C ARG A 111 -22.88 20.51 21.13
N LEU A 112 -23.50 21.64 20.77
CA LEU A 112 -23.18 22.36 19.54
C LEU A 112 -21.69 22.74 19.46
N GLN A 113 -21.10 23.18 20.58
CA GLN A 113 -19.69 23.53 20.61
C GLN A 113 -18.79 22.35 20.25
N SER A 114 -19.08 21.16 20.79
CA SER A 114 -18.31 19.94 20.52
C SER A 114 -18.40 19.49 19.06
N LEU A 115 -19.50 19.81 18.35
CA LEU A 115 -19.61 19.58 16.89
C LEU A 115 -18.80 20.58 16.08
N ILE A 116 -18.83 21.86 16.47
CA ILE A 116 -18.08 22.93 15.79
C ILE A 116 -16.58 22.68 15.94
N ASP A 117 -16.11 22.40 17.15
CA ASP A 117 -14.70 22.12 17.41
C ASP A 117 -14.21 20.90 16.63
N HIS A 118 -15.05 19.88 16.47
CA HIS A 118 -14.73 18.65 15.72
C HIS A 118 -14.66 18.85 14.20
N THR A 119 -15.35 19.86 13.65
CA THR A 119 -15.38 20.12 12.20
C THR A 119 -14.33 21.13 11.73
N ILE A 120 -13.78 21.94 12.63
CA ILE A 120 -12.76 22.96 12.32
C ILE A 120 -11.33 22.37 12.36
N MET A 121 -11.12 21.26 13.07
CA MET A 121 -9.83 20.55 13.14
C MET A 121 -9.50 19.79 11.86
#